data_AF-A0AAN7V570-F1
#
_entry.id   AF-A0AAN7V570-F1
#
_cell.length_a   1.000
_cell.length_b   1.000
_cell.length_c   1.000
_cell.angle_alpha   90.00
_cell.angle_beta   90.00
_cell.angle_gamma   90.00
#
_symmetry.space_group_name_H-M   'P 1'
#
loop_
_entity.id
_entity.type
_entity.pdbx_description
1 polymer ?
#
loop_
_entity_poly.entity_id
_entity_poly.type
_entity_poly.pdbx_seq_one_letter_code
_entity_poly.pdbx_strand_id
1 'polypeptide(L)'
;MQGFNMGRYVPPDVEGTISGNALNRKHALGSRASKLRTEGILTVRFEMPFGVWCGTCSKPTIIGQGVRFNAEKKKVGAYYSTPIWSFRMRHADCGGVIEIRTDPANSEYVVTEGGTRRDTGDDKDDSLVSSGALVGGVGEILTGKEKDALRGNALRHSKRPLRTAPC
;
A
#
# COMPACT_ATOMS: atom_id res chain seq x y z
N MET A 1 0.90 12.50 -29.04
CA MET A 1 0.67 13.96 -29.02
C MET A 1 -0.63 14.26 -28.28
N GLN A 2 -0.55 14.78 -27.05
CA GLN A 2 -1.70 15.32 -26.34
C GLN A 2 -2.00 16.70 -26.91
N GLY A 3 -3.21 16.88 -27.45
CA GLY A 3 -3.64 18.13 -28.07
C GLY A 3 -3.80 19.22 -27.02
N PHE A 4 -2.76 20.05 -26.88
CA PHE A 4 -2.87 21.39 -26.32
C PHE A 4 -3.94 22.14 -27.10
N ASN A 5 -5.10 22.43 -26.49
CA ASN A 5 -6.11 23.36 -27.00
C ASN A 5 -6.78 23.09 -28.37
N MET A 6 -6.35 22.10 -29.17
CA MET A 6 -6.80 21.94 -30.57
C MET A 6 -8.19 21.29 -30.77
N GLY A 7 -8.95 20.99 -29.70
CA GLY A 7 -10.15 20.14 -29.81
C GLY A 7 -11.48 20.76 -29.35
N ARG A 8 -11.47 21.96 -28.77
CA ARG A 8 -12.70 22.64 -28.34
C ARG A 8 -12.65 24.07 -28.86
N TYR A 9 -13.60 24.41 -29.73
CA TYR A 9 -13.78 25.79 -30.18
C TYR A 9 -13.99 26.69 -28.96
N VAL A 10 -13.08 27.64 -28.80
CA VAL A 10 -13.23 28.77 -27.89
C VAL A 10 -13.55 29.96 -28.80
N PRO A 11 -14.70 30.63 -28.63
CA PRO A 11 -15.02 31.80 -29.43
C PRO A 11 -13.94 32.88 -29.27
N PRO A 12 -13.60 33.62 -30.33
CA PRO A 12 -12.53 34.62 -30.32
C PRO A 12 -12.74 35.72 -29.27
N ASP A 13 -13.99 36.00 -28.88
CA ASP A 13 -14.33 36.98 -27.84
C ASP A 13 -13.89 36.55 -26.42
N VAL A 14 -13.75 35.24 -26.19
CA VAL A 14 -13.42 34.65 -24.87
C VAL A 14 -12.10 33.89 -24.89
N GLU A 15 -11.34 33.98 -26.00
CA GLU A 15 -10.00 33.45 -26.09
C GLU A 15 -9.08 34.12 -25.05
N GLY A 16 -8.34 33.31 -24.29
CA GLY A 16 -7.39 33.78 -23.28
C GLY A 16 -8.00 34.17 -21.92
N THR A 17 -9.32 34.36 -21.81
CA THR A 17 -9.98 34.64 -20.52
C THR A 17 -10.51 33.38 -19.83
N ILE A 18 -11.10 32.46 -20.59
CA ILE A 18 -11.75 31.26 -20.05
C ILE A 18 -11.27 30.02 -20.79
N SER A 19 -10.99 28.93 -20.05
CA SER A 19 -10.67 27.64 -20.69
C SER A 19 -11.90 27.06 -21.41
N GLY A 20 -11.70 26.41 -22.56
CA GLY A 20 -12.79 25.78 -23.32
C GLY A 20 -13.59 24.72 -22.52
N ASN A 21 -13.04 24.17 -21.43
CA ASN A 21 -13.77 23.29 -20.52
C ASN A 21 -14.74 24.06 -19.62
N ALA A 22 -14.33 25.23 -19.13
CA ALA A 22 -15.18 26.10 -18.31
C ALA A 22 -16.33 26.70 -19.13
N LEU A 23 -16.06 27.11 -20.38
CA LEU A 23 -17.09 27.56 -21.34
C LEU A 23 -18.17 26.48 -21.54
N ASN A 24 -17.74 25.22 -21.70
CA ASN A 24 -18.62 24.08 -21.92
C ASN A 24 -19.16 23.46 -20.62
N ARG A 25 -18.86 24.03 -19.44
CA ARG A 25 -19.22 23.49 -18.11
C ARG A 25 -18.85 22.01 -17.93
N LYS A 26 -17.74 21.57 -18.53
CA LYS A 26 -17.24 20.19 -18.43
C LYS A 26 -16.05 20.12 -17.49
N HIS A 27 -16.03 19.08 -16.65
CA HIS A 27 -14.87 18.77 -15.83
C HIS A 27 -13.74 18.18 -16.69
N ALA A 28 -12.48 18.49 -16.38
CA ALA A 28 -11.32 17.98 -17.13
C ALA A 28 -11.25 16.43 -17.16
N LEU A 29 -11.64 15.80 -16.05
CA LEU A 29 -11.72 14.33 -15.91
C LEU A 29 -13.01 13.72 -16.49
N GLY A 30 -13.88 14.51 -17.13
CA GLY A 30 -15.10 14.03 -17.78
C GLY A 30 -16.06 13.30 -16.82
N SER A 31 -16.68 12.23 -17.32
CA SER A 31 -17.69 11.44 -16.59
C SER A 31 -17.16 10.78 -15.31
N ARG A 32 -15.84 10.52 -15.22
CA ARG A 32 -15.21 9.92 -14.03
C ARG A 32 -15.33 10.80 -12.78
N ALA A 33 -15.44 12.12 -12.97
CA ALA A 33 -15.58 13.10 -11.91
C ALA A 33 -17.03 13.54 -11.66
N SER A 34 -18.02 12.81 -12.19
CA SER A 34 -19.44 13.15 -12.00
C SER A 34 -19.79 13.27 -10.50
N LYS A 35 -19.29 12.35 -9.67
CA LYS A 35 -19.51 12.33 -8.22
C LYS A 35 -18.50 13.14 -7.40
N LEU A 36 -17.55 13.80 -8.05
CA LEU A 36 -16.45 14.49 -7.37
C LEU A 36 -16.94 15.73 -6.60
N ARG A 37 -17.87 16.50 -7.19
CA ARG A 37 -18.39 17.72 -6.58
C ARG A 37 -19.31 17.46 -5.38
N THR A 38 -20.11 16.39 -5.45
CA THR A 38 -21.13 16.10 -4.43
C THR A 38 -20.58 15.22 -3.32
N GLU A 39 -19.91 14.12 -3.68
CA GLU A 39 -19.53 13.06 -2.73
C GLU A 39 -18.01 12.97 -2.51
N GLY A 40 -17.21 13.73 -3.28
CA GLY A 40 -15.75 13.62 -3.27
C GLY A 40 -15.23 12.31 -3.86
N ILE A 41 -16.07 11.59 -4.61
CA ILE A 41 -15.75 10.28 -5.17
C ILE A 41 -15.28 10.43 -6.62
N LEU A 42 -14.13 9.84 -6.93
CA LEU A 42 -13.58 9.76 -8.28
C LEU A 42 -13.57 8.30 -8.75
N THR A 43 -14.13 8.02 -9.93
CA THR A 43 -14.00 6.69 -10.53
C THR A 43 -12.61 6.53 -11.17
N VAL A 44 -11.82 5.60 -10.66
CA VAL A 44 -10.46 5.29 -11.13
C VAL A 44 -10.38 3.86 -11.65
N ARG A 45 -9.47 3.61 -12.59
CA ARG A 45 -9.16 2.24 -13.02
C ARG A 45 -8.05 1.72 -12.12
N PHE A 46 -8.40 0.74 -11.29
CA PHE A 46 -7.52 0.20 -10.25
C PHE A 46 -7.13 -1.23 -10.63
N GLU A 47 -5.85 -1.57 -10.46
CA GLU A 47 -5.32 -2.93 -10.64
C GLU A 47 -5.06 -3.51 -9.24
N MET A 48 -5.52 -4.75 -9.00
CA MET A 48 -5.36 -5.38 -7.70
C MET A 48 -3.88 -5.67 -7.40
N PRO A 49 -3.31 -5.14 -6.28
CA PRO A 49 -1.90 -5.28 -5.96
C PRO A 49 -1.52 -6.70 -5.52
N PHE A 50 -2.43 -7.41 -4.85
CA PHE A 50 -2.27 -8.80 -4.40
C PHE A 50 -3.57 -9.59 -4.59
N GLY A 51 -3.47 -10.91 -4.49
CA GLY A 51 -4.62 -11.79 -4.58
C GLY A 51 -5.53 -11.66 -3.36
N VAL A 52 -6.85 -11.54 -3.55
CA VAL A 52 -7.83 -11.39 -2.46
C VAL A 52 -8.91 -12.44 -2.57
N TRP A 53 -9.22 -13.09 -1.45
CA TRP A 53 -10.40 -13.96 -1.33
C TRP A 53 -11.64 -13.11 -1.13
N CYS A 54 -12.65 -13.29 -1.97
CA CYS A 54 -13.93 -12.62 -1.80
C CYS A 54 -14.76 -13.31 -0.71
N GLY A 55 -15.09 -12.60 0.37
CA GLY A 55 -15.92 -13.14 1.45
C GLY A 55 -17.43 -13.11 1.16
N THR A 56 -17.86 -12.44 0.09
CA THR A 56 -19.28 -12.27 -0.26
C THR A 56 -19.78 -13.33 -1.25
N CYS A 57 -18.87 -14.04 -1.92
CA CYS A 57 -19.23 -15.03 -2.91
C CYS A 57 -19.59 -16.37 -2.24
N SER A 58 -20.63 -17.06 -2.74
CA SER A 58 -21.08 -18.35 -2.21
C SER A 58 -20.05 -19.48 -2.40
N LYS A 59 -19.23 -19.37 -3.46
CA LYS A 59 -18.00 -20.15 -3.63
C LYS A 59 -16.83 -19.24 -3.27
N PRO A 60 -15.79 -19.75 -2.58
CA PRO A 60 -14.58 -18.98 -2.33
C PRO A 60 -13.90 -18.71 -3.67
N THR A 61 -14.14 -17.52 -4.22
CA THR A 61 -13.49 -17.05 -5.45
C THR A 61 -12.31 -16.17 -5.09
N ILE A 62 -11.21 -16.40 -5.78
CA ILE A 62 -10.00 -15.60 -5.67
C ILE A 62 -9.98 -14.54 -6.77
N ILE A 63 -9.76 -13.31 -6.37
CA ILE A 63 -9.42 -12.22 -7.27
C ILE A 63 -7.91 -12.26 -7.46
N GLY A 64 -7.45 -12.54 -8.68
CA GLY A 64 -6.03 -12.57 -9.00
C GLY A 64 -5.37 -11.19 -8.90
N GLN A 65 -4.05 -11.19 -8.74
CA GLN A 65 -3.24 -9.99 -8.89
C GLN A 65 -3.37 -9.44 -10.31
N GLY A 66 -3.41 -8.11 -10.46
CA GLY A 66 -3.50 -7.45 -11.77
C GLY A 66 -4.90 -7.39 -12.38
N VAL A 67 -5.93 -7.93 -11.71
CA VAL A 67 -7.32 -7.78 -12.17
C VAL A 67 -7.73 -6.30 -12.11
N ARG A 68 -8.34 -5.83 -13.20
CA ARG A 68 -8.70 -4.41 -13.42
C ARG A 68 -10.15 -4.15 -12.99
N PHE A 69 -10.34 -3.18 -12.10
CA PHE A 69 -11.65 -2.72 -11.66
C PHE A 69 -11.87 -1.23 -11.95
N ASN A 70 -13.14 -0.86 -12.13
CA ASN A 70 -13.58 0.52 -11.98
C ASN A 70 -13.89 0.74 -10.50
N ALA A 71 -12.95 1.35 -9.78
CA ALA A 71 -13.06 1.58 -8.34
C ALA A 71 -13.50 3.01 -8.04
N GLU A 72 -14.28 3.16 -6.97
CA GLU A 72 -14.62 4.45 -6.38
C GLU A 72 -13.53 4.85 -5.39
N LYS A 73 -12.73 5.86 -5.75
CA LYS A 73 -11.71 6.45 -4.89
C LYS A 73 -12.33 7.52 -4.00
N LYS A 74 -12.20 7.35 -2.69
CA LYS A 74 -12.67 8.30 -1.66
C LYS A 74 -11.54 8.61 -0.68
N LYS A 75 -11.43 9.87 -0.23
CA LYS A 75 -10.53 10.24 0.88
C LYS A 75 -11.24 9.92 2.20
N VAL A 76 -10.64 9.06 3.04
CA VAL A 76 -11.24 8.67 4.34
C VAL A 76 -10.51 9.31 5.52
N GLY A 77 -9.19 9.48 5.42
CA GLY A 77 -8.39 10.08 6.47
C GLY A 77 -7.08 10.65 5.96
N ALA A 78 -6.16 10.92 6.89
CA ALA A 78 -4.79 11.30 6.59
C ALA A 78 -3.87 10.74 7.68
N TYR A 79 -2.68 10.32 7.28
CA TYR A 79 -1.56 10.00 8.15
C TYR A 79 -0.55 11.14 8.04
N TYR A 80 -0.48 11.99 9.07
CA TYR A 80 0.20 13.29 9.02
C TYR A 80 -0.28 14.12 7.82
N SER A 81 0.60 14.39 6.84
CA SER A 81 0.28 15.13 5.61
C SER A 81 -0.22 14.23 4.47
N THR A 82 -0.03 12.91 4.56
CA THR A 82 -0.35 11.96 3.48
C THR A 82 -1.81 11.50 3.57
N PRO A 83 -2.65 11.71 2.53
CA PRO A 83 -4.03 11.28 2.56
C PRO A 83 -4.17 9.75 2.47
N ILE A 84 -5.07 9.19 3.28
CA ILE A 84 -5.47 7.79 3.23
C ILE A 84 -6.65 7.68 2.26
N TRP A 85 -6.46 6.89 1.20
CA TRP A 85 -7.46 6.61 0.19
C TRP A 85 -8.16 5.29 0.47
N SER A 86 -9.47 5.27 0.29
CA SER A 86 -10.30 4.07 0.24
C SER A 86 -10.73 3.85 -1.21
N PHE A 87 -10.58 2.61 -1.67
CA PHE A 87 -11.01 2.12 -2.96
C PHE A 87 -12.12 1.11 -2.75
N ARG A 88 -13.33 1.48 -3.16
CA ARG A 88 -14.48 0.56 -3.17
C ARG A 88 -14.65 0.00 -4.57
N MET A 89 -14.71 -1.32 -4.68
CA MET A 89 -14.88 -2.01 -5.95
C MET A 89 -15.96 -3.08 -5.85
N ARG A 90 -16.58 -3.40 -6.97
CA ARG A 90 -17.60 -4.45 -7.07
C ARG A 90 -17.00 -5.70 -7.70
N HIS A 91 -17.22 -6.84 -7.07
CA HIS A 91 -16.84 -8.13 -7.64
C HIS A 91 -17.75 -8.46 -8.83
N ALA A 92 -17.17 -8.93 -9.94
CA ALA A 92 -17.91 -9.20 -11.16
C ALA A 92 -18.95 -10.32 -11.00
N ASP A 93 -18.61 -11.38 -10.26
CA ASP A 93 -19.46 -12.58 -10.19
C ASP A 93 -20.53 -12.51 -9.09
N CYS A 94 -20.20 -11.94 -7.93
CA CYS A 94 -21.14 -11.89 -6.79
C CYS A 94 -21.70 -10.49 -6.50
N GLY A 95 -21.26 -9.44 -7.19
CA GLY A 95 -21.69 -8.07 -6.93
C GLY A 95 -21.32 -7.51 -5.55
N GLY A 96 -20.62 -8.31 -4.73
CA GLY A 96 -20.12 -7.92 -3.42
C GLY A 96 -19.18 -6.73 -3.51
N VAL A 97 -19.20 -5.88 -2.48
CA VAL A 97 -18.35 -4.70 -2.40
C VAL A 97 -17.12 -5.04 -1.56
N ILE A 98 -15.94 -4.74 -2.10
CA ILE A 98 -14.67 -4.88 -1.40
C ILE A 98 -14.11 -3.49 -1.18
N GLU A 99 -13.65 -3.21 0.04
CA GLU A 99 -12.99 -1.96 0.40
C GLU A 99 -11.51 -2.21 0.71
N ILE A 100 -10.65 -1.48 0.02
CA ILE A 100 -9.19 -1.48 0.23
C ILE A 100 -8.74 -0.08 0.62
N ARG A 101 -7.92 0.03 1.66
CA ARG A 101 -7.32 1.27 2.12
C ARG A 101 -5.81 1.28 1.92
N THR A 102 -5.26 2.47 1.72
CA THR A 102 -3.82 2.70 1.69
C THR A 102 -3.29 2.98 3.08
N ASP A 103 -2.30 2.23 3.55
CA ASP A 103 -1.64 2.45 4.83
C ASP A 103 -0.23 3.00 4.60
N PRO A 104 -0.04 4.33 4.67
CA PRO A 104 1.24 4.96 4.38
C PRO A 104 2.34 4.67 5.42
N ALA A 105 2.00 4.17 6.60
CA ALA A 105 2.98 3.79 7.63
C ALA A 105 3.81 2.57 7.20
N ASN A 106 3.14 1.55 6.62
CA ASN A 106 3.78 0.32 6.15
C ASN A 106 3.95 0.29 4.62
N SER A 107 3.54 1.36 3.92
CA SER A 107 3.51 1.42 2.44
C SER A 107 2.69 0.30 1.78
N GLU A 108 1.68 -0.21 2.49
CA GLU A 108 0.88 -1.36 2.06
C GLU A 108 -0.58 -0.98 1.81
N TYR A 109 -1.29 -1.89 1.13
CA TYR A 109 -2.74 -1.84 0.99
C TYR A 109 -3.39 -2.84 1.94
N VAL A 110 -4.37 -2.39 2.72
CA VAL A 110 -5.10 -3.24 3.66
C VAL A 110 -6.55 -3.39 3.21
N VAL A 111 -7.02 -4.63 3.20
CA VAL A 111 -8.43 -4.94 2.92
C VAL A 111 -9.22 -4.73 4.21
N THR A 112 -10.13 -3.76 4.21
CA THR A 112 -10.95 -3.46 5.39
C THR A 112 -12.27 -4.22 5.39
N GLU A 113 -12.88 -4.41 4.22
CA GLU A 113 -14.19 -5.05 4.09
C GLU A 113 -14.25 -5.95 2.85
N GLY A 114 -15.06 -7.01 2.95
CA GLY A 114 -15.48 -7.82 1.81
C GLY A 114 -14.48 -8.87 1.32
N GLY A 115 -13.28 -8.94 1.91
CA GLY A 115 -12.32 -9.97 1.56
C GLY A 115 -11.16 -10.12 2.52
N THR A 116 -10.37 -11.16 2.28
CA THR A 116 -9.16 -11.49 3.04
C THR A 116 -7.98 -11.55 2.07
N ARG A 117 -6.85 -10.94 2.43
CA ARG A 117 -5.60 -11.04 1.66
C ARG A 117 -5.22 -12.51 1.54
N ARG A 118 -4.88 -12.95 0.34
CA ARG A 118 -4.26 -14.26 0.15
C ARG A 118 -2.81 -14.16 0.60
N ASP A 119 -2.42 -15.01 1.53
CA ASP A 119 -1.01 -15.28 1.80
C ASP A 119 -0.45 -16.05 0.60
N THR A 120 0.18 -15.31 -0.32
CA THR A 120 1.19 -15.90 -1.18
C THR A 120 2.36 -16.15 -0.23
N GLY A 121 2.74 -17.40 0.00
CA GLY A 121 3.75 -17.79 1.01
C GLY A 121 5.16 -17.24 0.80
N ASP A 122 5.31 -16.22 -0.05
CA ASP A 122 6.53 -15.45 -0.31
C ASP A 122 6.80 -14.38 0.77
N ASP A 123 5.85 -14.08 1.67
CA ASP A 123 6.12 -13.24 2.86
C ASP A 123 6.74 -14.05 4.04
N LYS A 124 7.33 -15.21 3.75
CA LYS A 124 8.11 -16.01 4.70
C LYS A 124 9.54 -16.21 4.23
N ASP A 125 10.25 -15.14 3.88
CA ASP A 125 11.72 -15.17 3.78
C ASP A 125 12.45 -13.93 4.30
N ASP A 126 11.85 -13.14 5.19
CA ASP A 126 12.59 -12.25 6.12
C ASP A 126 12.42 -12.62 7.62
N SER A 127 11.87 -13.81 7.90
CA SER A 127 12.00 -14.48 9.20
C SER A 127 11.83 -16.00 9.09
N LEU A 128 12.60 -16.62 8.21
CA LEU A 128 12.80 -18.07 8.22
C LEU A 128 13.78 -18.42 9.35
N VAL A 129 13.28 -18.71 10.56
CA VAL A 129 13.51 -19.93 11.35
C VAL A 129 12.68 -19.79 12.65
N SER A 130 11.54 -20.48 12.73
CA SER A 130 11.11 -21.02 14.03
C SER A 130 12.06 -22.17 14.34
N SER A 131 12.84 -22.01 15.40
CA SER A 131 13.95 -22.85 15.88
C SER A 131 13.54 -24.32 16.06
N GLY A 132 13.39 -25.03 14.96
CA GLY A 132 13.04 -26.44 14.88
C GLY A 132 14.19 -27.22 14.24
N ALA A 133 15.22 -27.48 15.05
CA ALA A 133 16.18 -28.57 14.90
C ALA A 133 16.95 -28.69 13.57
N LEU A 134 18.06 -27.95 13.41
CA LEU A 134 19.23 -28.44 12.65
C LEU A 134 20.56 -27.95 13.29
N VAL A 135 21.28 -28.96 13.77
CA VAL A 135 22.68 -29.06 14.21
C VAL A 135 23.65 -28.06 13.55
N GLY A 136 24.45 -27.34 14.35
CA GLY A 136 25.69 -26.70 13.87
C GLY A 136 25.83 -25.18 14.06
N GLY A 137 25.64 -24.70 15.29
CA GLY A 137 26.22 -23.47 15.88
C GLY A 137 26.51 -22.25 15.00
N VAL A 138 25.56 -21.31 14.93
CA VAL A 138 25.81 -19.86 15.11
C VAL A 138 24.59 -19.20 15.77
N GLY A 139 24.74 -18.84 17.05
CA GLY A 139 24.20 -17.64 17.70
C GLY A 139 22.68 -17.49 17.91
N GLU A 140 22.21 -17.84 19.10
CA GLU A 140 20.93 -17.34 19.65
C GLU A 140 20.89 -15.79 19.66
N ILE A 141 19.76 -15.21 19.25
CA ILE A 141 19.56 -13.76 19.27
C ILE A 141 19.32 -13.32 20.72
N LEU A 142 20.40 -12.97 21.41
CA LEU A 142 20.37 -12.42 22.76
C LEU A 142 19.62 -11.08 22.80
N THR A 143 18.82 -10.90 23.86
CA THR A 143 18.06 -9.67 24.09
C THR A 143 18.99 -8.47 24.33
N GLY A 144 18.53 -7.24 24.08
CA GLY A 144 19.39 -6.04 24.11
C GLY A 144 20.21 -5.88 25.40
N LYS A 145 19.63 -6.26 26.55
CA LYS A 145 20.31 -6.23 27.86
C LYS A 145 21.47 -7.23 27.95
N GLU A 146 21.35 -8.39 27.33
CA GLU A 146 22.38 -9.44 27.32
C GLU A 146 23.54 -9.07 26.38
N LYS A 147 23.25 -8.39 25.27
CA LYS A 147 24.29 -7.87 24.35
C LYS A 147 25.14 -6.79 25.00
N ASP A 148 24.54 -5.89 25.78
CA ASP A 148 25.28 -4.82 26.45
C ASP A 148 26.11 -5.35 27.63
N ALA A 149 25.60 -6.36 28.36
CA ALA A 149 26.37 -7.07 29.38
C ALA A 149 27.58 -7.81 28.79
N LEU A 150 27.41 -8.45 27.61
CA LEU A 150 28.49 -9.14 26.91
C LEU A 150 29.57 -8.16 26.43
N ARG A 151 29.17 -6.99 25.92
CA ARG A 151 30.10 -5.89 25.56
C ARG A 151 30.87 -5.38 26.77
N GLY A 152 30.21 -5.23 27.92
CA GLY A 152 30.85 -4.82 29.17
C GLY A 152 31.90 -5.82 29.65
N ASN A 153 31.59 -7.11 29.60
CA ASN A 153 32.53 -8.17 29.96
C ASN A 153 33.73 -8.26 29.00
N ALA A 154 33.50 -8.09 27.69
CA ALA A 154 34.57 -8.09 26.69
C ALA A 154 35.54 -6.91 26.89
N LEU A 155 35.02 -5.70 27.17
CA LEU A 155 35.82 -4.51 27.48
C LEU A 155 36.62 -4.66 28.79
N ARG A 156 36.09 -5.40 29.77
CA ARG A 156 36.78 -5.68 31.02
C ARG A 156 37.89 -6.72 30.86
N HIS A 157 37.74 -7.64 29.91
CA HIS A 157 38.76 -8.63 29.59
C HIS A 157 39.94 -8.01 28.82
N SER A 158 39.67 -7.10 27.87
CA SER A 158 40.73 -6.43 27.09
C SER A 158 41.55 -5.44 27.91
N LYS A 159 41.01 -4.92 29.01
CA LYS A 159 41.72 -4.02 29.94
C LYS A 159 42.48 -4.75 31.06
N ARG A 160 42.51 -6.09 31.07
CA ARG A 160 43.37 -6.82 32.03
C ARG A 160 44.83 -6.69 31.57
N PRO A 161 45.74 -6.15 32.40
CA PRO A 161 47.15 -6.10 32.04
C PRO A 161 47.67 -7.53 31.86
N LEU A 162 48.42 -7.77 30.78
CA LEU A 162 49.07 -9.05 30.53
C LEU A 162 49.91 -9.40 31.77
N ARG A 163 49.62 -10.53 32.40
CA ARG A 163 50.45 -11.04 33.49
C ARG A 163 51.86 -11.21 32.93
N THR A 164 52.80 -10.39 33.36
CA THR A 164 54.22 -10.57 33.07
C THR A 164 54.63 -11.90 33.68
N ALA A 165 54.92 -12.89 32.83
CA ALA A 165 55.44 -14.17 33.27
C ALA A 165 56.85 -13.95 33.88
N PRO A 166 57.17 -14.53 35.04
CA PRO A 166 58.52 -14.45 35.60
C PRO A 166 59.51 -15.24 34.74
N CYS A 167 60.74 -14.70 34.67
CA CYS A 167 61.86 -15.08 33.80
C CYS A 167 62.28 -16.55 33.85
#